data_AF-A1HTC7-F1
#
_entry.id   AF-A1HTC7-F1
#
_cell.length_a   1.000
_cell.length_b   1.000
_cell.length_c   1.000
_cell.angle_alpha   90.00
_cell.angle_beta   90.00
_cell.angle_gamma   90.00
#
_symmetry.space_group_name_H-M   'P 1'
#
loop_
_entity.id
_entity.type
_entity.pdbx_description
1 polymer ?
#
loop_
_entity_poly.entity_id
_entity_poly.type
_entity_poly.pdbx_seq_one_letter_code
_entity_poly.pdbx_strand_id
1 'polypeptide(L)'
;MSKLQIILKDGAIREVEPGTTLMQLAESISRGLAKSALVAKLDGQVVDLAYRLNKGGKVEFLTFEDEEGKGALRHSASHILAQAVKRLYGDVKLGIGPAIATGFYYDFDTTHTFTPDDLEKIQDVNGKDCEGRYAC
;
A
#
# COMPACT_ATOMS: atom_id res chain seq x y z
N MET A 1 -2.46 -29.34 13.83
CA MET A 1 -2.27 -28.57 12.58
C MET A 1 -0.82 -28.15 12.54
N SER A 2 -0.14 -28.27 11.40
CA SER A 2 1.29 -27.96 11.29
C SER A 2 1.47 -26.44 11.23
N LYS A 3 2.07 -25.86 12.27
CA LYS A 3 2.38 -24.43 12.30
C LYS A 3 3.49 -24.09 11.31
N LEU A 4 3.38 -22.92 10.68
CA LEU A 4 4.40 -22.35 9.80
C LEU A 4 5.43 -21.60 10.63
N GLN A 5 6.71 -21.83 10.36
CA GLN A 5 7.79 -21.04 10.95
C GLN A 5 8.10 -19.83 10.06
N ILE A 6 8.02 -18.66 10.66
CA ILE A 6 8.36 -17.37 10.05
C ILE A 6 9.58 -16.81 10.74
N ILE A 7 10.57 -16.41 9.95
CA ILE A 7 11.79 -15.79 10.44
C ILE A 7 11.68 -14.29 10.20
N LEU A 8 11.72 -13.50 11.26
CA LEU A 8 11.69 -12.04 11.18
C LEU A 8 13.10 -11.48 10.89
N LYS A 9 13.18 -10.20 10.50
CA LYS A 9 14.43 -9.50 10.19
C LYS A 9 15.45 -9.51 11.35
N ASP A 10 14.95 -9.50 12.59
CA ASP A 10 15.76 -9.57 13.83
C ASP A 10 16.27 -11.00 14.14
N GLY A 11 15.93 -11.98 13.29
CA GLY A 11 16.24 -13.39 13.50
C GLY A 11 15.25 -14.11 14.41
N ALA A 12 14.23 -13.43 14.93
CA ALA A 12 13.22 -14.06 15.76
C ALA A 12 12.37 -15.02 14.92
N ILE A 13 12.13 -16.21 15.47
CA ILE A 13 11.27 -17.23 14.86
C ILE A 13 9.88 -17.12 15.48
N ARG A 14 8.86 -17.03 14.64
CA ARG A 14 7.45 -17.01 15.03
C ARG A 14 6.72 -18.16 14.38
N GLU A 15 5.87 -18.82 15.16
CA GLU A 15 4.97 -19.84 14.66
C GLU A 15 3.60 -19.23 14.38
N VAL A 16 3.10 -19.41 13.16
CA VAL A 16 1.75 -18.96 12.76
C VAL A 16 0.96 -20.10 12.14
N GLU A 17 -0.36 -19.99 12.18
CA GLU A 17 -1.22 -20.96 11.50
C GLU A 17 -1.21 -20.72 9.99
N PRO A 18 -1.32 -21.77 9.17
CA PRO A 18 -1.55 -21.61 7.74
C PRO A 18 -2.79 -20.76 7.47
N GLY A 19 -2.67 -19.82 6.54
CA GLY A 19 -3.73 -18.86 6.18
C GLY A 19 -3.74 -17.57 7.00
N THR A 20 -2.88 -17.43 8.02
CA THR A 20 -2.65 -16.15 8.71
C THR A 20 -2.13 -15.10 7.73
N THR A 21 -2.68 -13.89 7.77
CA THR A 21 -2.22 -12.78 6.91
C THR A 21 -0.98 -12.12 7.49
N LEU A 22 -0.20 -11.44 6.65
CA LEU A 22 0.92 -10.62 7.11
C LEU A 22 0.48 -9.50 8.06
N MET A 23 -0.71 -8.92 7.86
CA MET A 23 -1.31 -7.97 8.79
C MET A 23 -1.54 -8.61 10.17
N GLN A 24 -2.13 -9.81 10.23
CA GLN A 24 -2.34 -10.53 11.49
C GLN A 24 -1.01 -10.89 12.17
N LEU A 25 0.00 -11.27 11.39
CA LEU A 25 1.35 -11.48 11.90
C LEU A 25 1.92 -10.19 12.49
N ALA A 26 1.81 -9.05 11.81
CA ALA A 26 2.27 -7.76 12.32
C ALA A 26 1.57 -7.38 13.63
N GLU A 27 0.25 -7.57 13.71
CA GLU A 27 -0.55 -7.33 14.92
C GLU A 27 -0.10 -8.21 16.09
N SER A 28 0.24 -9.47 15.82
CA SER A 28 0.75 -10.42 16.82
C SER A 28 2.12 -10.03 17.38
N ILE A 29 2.90 -9.24 16.63
CA ILE A 29 4.20 -8.73 17.05
C ILE A 29 3.99 -7.46 17.88
N SER A 30 3.34 -6.46 17.30
CA SER A 30 2.89 -5.27 18.04
C SER A 30 1.84 -4.49 17.27
N ARG A 31 0.93 -3.83 17.99
CA ARG A 31 -0.03 -2.88 17.40
C ARG A 31 0.65 -1.69 16.72
N GLY A 32 1.83 -1.29 17.19
CA GLY A 32 2.62 -0.22 16.58
C GLY A 32 3.10 -0.61 15.18
N LEU A 33 3.67 -1.80 15.06
CA LEU A 33 4.15 -2.35 13.77
C LEU A 33 3.00 -2.54 12.78
N ALA A 34 1.87 -3.11 13.22
CA ALA A 34 0.71 -3.27 12.36
C ALA A 34 0.19 -1.93 11.79
N LYS A 35 0.33 -0.85 12.56
CA LYS A 35 -0.08 0.49 12.13
C LYS A 35 0.93 1.17 11.21
N SER A 36 2.22 0.88 11.36
CA SER A 36 3.29 1.51 10.56
C SER A 36 3.70 0.70 9.32
N ALA A 37 3.39 -0.59 9.29
CA ALA A 37 3.68 -1.45 8.14
C ALA A 37 2.84 -1.01 6.94
N LEU A 38 3.50 -0.89 5.79
CA LEU A 38 2.87 -0.54 4.51
C LEU A 38 2.76 -1.77 3.62
N VAL A 39 3.85 -2.52 3.51
CA VAL A 39 3.97 -3.79 2.78
C VAL A 39 4.91 -4.70 3.56
N ALA A 40 5.06 -5.97 3.16
CA ALA A 40 6.11 -6.82 3.69
C ALA A 40 6.93 -7.44 2.55
N LYS A 41 8.13 -7.89 2.86
CA LYS A 41 8.91 -8.79 2.01
C LYS A 41 8.79 -10.20 2.54
N LEU A 42 8.38 -11.12 1.68
CA LEU A 42 8.42 -12.56 1.92
C LEU A 42 9.51 -13.17 1.04
N ASP A 43 10.54 -13.74 1.65
CA ASP A 43 11.70 -14.33 0.97
C ASP A 43 12.34 -13.37 -0.08
N GLY A 44 12.35 -12.07 0.23
CA GLY A 44 12.90 -11.02 -0.62
C GLY A 44 11.93 -10.42 -1.65
N GLN A 45 10.71 -10.95 -1.78
CA GLN A 45 9.68 -10.40 -2.67
C GLN A 45 8.70 -9.52 -1.91
N VAL A 46 8.46 -8.30 -2.39
CA VAL A 46 7.47 -7.38 -1.81
C VAL A 46 6.06 -7.91 -2.07
N VAL A 47 5.28 -8.04 -1.01
CA VAL A 47 3.92 -8.58 -0.98
C VAL A 47 3.03 -7.70 -0.09
N ASP A 48 1.74 -7.68 -0.40
CA ASP A 48 0.73 -6.93 0.35
C ASP A 48 0.48 -7.53 1.75
N LEU A 49 0.05 -6.70 2.71
CA LEU A 49 -0.23 -7.14 4.09
C LEU A 49 -1.43 -8.10 4.19
N ALA A 50 -2.36 -8.09 3.23
CA ALA A 50 -3.45 -9.06 3.14
C ALA A 50 -3.01 -10.44 2.61
N TYR A 51 -1.76 -10.58 2.15
CA TYR A 51 -1.23 -11.86 1.68
C TYR A 51 -1.30 -12.91 2.78
N ARG A 52 -1.81 -14.10 2.41
CA ARG A 52 -1.99 -15.25 3.31
C ARG A 52 -0.77 -16.15 3.28
N LEU A 53 -0.21 -16.41 4.45
CA LEU A 53 0.93 -17.30 4.63
C LEU A 53 0.48 -18.76 4.49
N ASN A 54 0.87 -19.40 3.38
CA ASN A 54 0.62 -20.84 3.15
C ASN A 54 1.86 -21.71 3.40
N LYS A 55 3.03 -21.08 3.50
CA LYS A 55 4.33 -21.71 3.78
C LYS A 55 5.13 -20.81 4.71
N GLY A 56 6.08 -21.41 5.43
CA GLY A 56 7.07 -20.65 6.19
C GLY A 56 7.99 -19.85 5.27
N GLY A 57 8.76 -18.93 5.85
CA GLY A 57 9.66 -18.06 5.09
C GLY A 57 10.24 -16.93 5.93
N LYS A 58 11.08 -16.11 5.30
CA LYS A 58 11.62 -14.89 5.91
C LYS A 58 10.68 -13.73 5.64
N VAL A 59 10.21 -13.07 6.70
CA VAL A 59 9.32 -11.91 6.62
C VAL A 59 10.00 -10.67 7.15
N GLU A 60 9.96 -9.61 6.36
CA GLU A 60 10.42 -8.27 6.75
C GLU A 60 9.29 -7.27 6.50
N PHE A 61 8.82 -6.60 7.55
CA PHE A 61 7.82 -5.54 7.40
C PHE A 61 8.50 -4.24 6.98
N LEU A 62 8.00 -3.63 5.91
CA LEU A 62 8.50 -2.36 5.40
C LEU A 62 7.57 -1.24 5.86
N THR A 63 8.17 -0.18 6.35
CA THR A 63 7.49 1.00 6.88
C THR A 63 7.76 2.22 6.01
N PHE A 64 7.27 3.39 6.42
CA PHE A 64 7.59 4.64 5.73
C PHE A 64 9.09 5.03 5.81
N GLU A 65 9.87 4.41 6.70
CA GLU A 65 11.30 4.64 6.77
C GLU A 65 12.06 3.96 5.63
N ASP A 66 11.47 2.91 5.05
CA ASP A 66 12.07 2.11 3.97
C ASP A 66 11.71 2.69 2.59
N GLU A 67 12.68 2.77 1.67
CA GLU A 67 12.47 3.31 0.32
C GLU A 67 11.40 2.51 -0.46
N GLU A 68 11.38 1.20 -0.30
CA GLU A 68 10.34 0.34 -0.91
C GLU A 68 8.97 0.54 -0.27
N GLY A 69 8.91 0.83 1.04
CA GLY A 69 7.67 1.19 1.72
C GLY A 69 7.12 2.54 1.24
N LYS A 70 7.98 3.55 1.09
CA LYS A 70 7.62 4.84 0.47
C LYS A 70 7.15 4.65 -0.97
N GLY A 71 7.83 3.79 -1.73
CA GLY A 71 7.46 3.45 -3.11
C GLY A 71 6.06 2.86 -3.19
N ALA A 72 5.75 1.89 -2.33
CA ALA A 72 4.42 1.28 -2.24
C ALA A 72 3.34 2.32 -1.89
N LEU A 73 3.57 3.17 -0.88
CA LEU A 73 2.62 4.22 -0.51
C LEU A 73 2.37 5.20 -1.65
N ARG A 74 3.42 5.65 -2.34
CA ARG A 74 3.32 6.57 -3.48
C ARG A 74 2.56 5.94 -4.65
N HIS A 75 2.73 4.64 -4.86
CA HIS A 75 1.97 3.91 -5.87
C HIS A 75 0.49 3.85 -5.53
N SER A 76 0.14 3.51 -4.29
CA SER A 76 -1.26 3.51 -3.85
C SER A 76 -1.88 4.92 -3.92
N ALA A 77 -1.11 5.94 -3.56
CA ALA A 77 -1.56 7.33 -3.65
C ALA A 77 -1.81 7.79 -5.10
N SER A 78 -1.05 7.29 -6.09
CA SER A 78 -1.31 7.59 -7.50
C SER A 78 -2.64 6.99 -7.97
N HIS A 79 -2.99 5.78 -7.50
CA HIS A 79 -4.29 5.18 -7.78
C HIS A 79 -5.45 5.94 -7.14
N ILE A 80 -5.30 6.39 -5.89
CA ILE A 80 -6.33 7.21 -5.22
C ILE A 80 -6.57 8.51 -6.01
N LEU A 81 -5.49 9.18 -6.46
CA LEU A 81 -5.59 10.35 -7.32
C LEU A 81 -6.38 10.06 -8.61
N ALA A 82 -6.07 8.94 -9.28
CA ALA A 82 -6.79 8.55 -10.50
C ALA A 82 -8.27 8.28 -10.25
N GLN A 83 -8.61 7.65 -9.11
CA GLN A 83 -10.00 7.40 -8.74
C GLN A 83 -10.75 8.70 -8.44
N ALA A 84 -10.16 9.62 -7.68
CA ALA A 84 -10.77 10.91 -7.38
C ALA A 84 -11.04 11.75 -8.64
N VAL A 85 -10.05 11.82 -9.55
CA VAL A 85 -10.20 12.50 -10.84
C VAL A 85 -11.32 11.87 -11.67
N LYS A 86 -11.36 10.52 -11.75
CA LYS A 86 -12.42 9.82 -12.49
C LYS A 86 -13.81 10.06 -11.90
N ARG A 87 -13.93 10.20 -10.57
CA ARG A 87 -15.21 10.51 -9.90
C ARG A 87 -15.67 11.94 -10.14
N LEU A 88 -14.75 12.90 -10.08
CA LEU A 88 -15.06 14.33 -10.22
C LEU A 88 -15.36 14.71 -11.68
N TYR A 89 -14.60 14.17 -12.63
CA TYR A 89 -14.60 14.64 -14.01
C TYR A 89 -15.15 13.60 -15.01
N GLY A 90 -15.39 12.36 -14.57
CA GLY A 90 -16.13 11.32 -15.31
C GLY A 90 -15.44 10.81 -16.57
N ASP A 91 -15.45 11.63 -17.63
CA ASP A 91 -14.90 11.34 -18.95
C ASP A 91 -13.38 11.61 -19.00
N VAL A 92 -12.65 10.88 -18.17
CA VAL A 92 -11.19 10.95 -18.08
C VAL A 92 -10.62 9.58 -18.38
N LYS A 93 -9.71 9.51 -19.36
CA LYS A 93 -8.95 8.29 -19.64
C LYS A 93 -7.66 8.31 -18.83
N LEU A 94 -7.38 7.18 -18.18
CA LEU A 94 -6.20 6.97 -17.36
C LEU A 94 -5.02 6.54 -18.24
N GLY A 95 -3.92 7.29 -18.17
CA GLY A 95 -2.66 6.98 -18.82
C GLY A 95 -1.72 6.20 -17.90
N ILE A 96 -0.55 6.77 -17.61
CA ILE A 96 0.51 6.16 -16.79
C ILE A 96 0.59 6.90 -15.45
N GLY A 97 0.69 6.16 -14.35
CA GLY A 97 0.78 6.72 -13.00
C GLY A 97 1.92 6.14 -12.16
N PRO A 98 3.19 6.41 -12.49
CA PRO A 98 4.32 5.80 -11.80
C PRO A 98 4.62 6.53 -10.48
N ALA A 99 5.07 5.76 -9.49
CA ALA A 99 5.70 6.29 -8.29
C ALA A 99 7.15 6.69 -8.60
N ILE A 100 7.54 7.91 -8.20
CA ILE A 100 8.90 8.44 -8.38
C ILE A 100 9.58 8.66 -7.01
N ALA A 101 10.89 8.93 -7.02
CA ALA A 101 11.69 9.07 -5.80
C ALA A 101 11.23 10.20 -4.85
N THR A 102 10.55 11.23 -5.37
CA THR A 102 10.08 12.39 -4.58
C THR A 102 8.56 12.47 -4.47
N GLY A 103 7.80 11.56 -5.08
CA GLY A 103 6.34 11.67 -5.14
C GLY A 103 5.71 10.70 -6.14
N PHE A 104 4.65 11.11 -6.79
CA PHE A 104 3.98 10.38 -7.86
C PHE A 104 3.32 11.39 -8.81
N TYR A 105 3.06 10.97 -10.04
CA TYR A 105 2.25 11.71 -10.99
C TYR A 105 1.31 10.75 -11.72
N TYR A 106 0.31 11.30 -12.40
CA TYR A 106 -0.60 10.53 -13.24
C TYR A 106 -0.94 11.32 -14.49
N ASP A 107 -0.85 10.67 -15.64
CA ASP A 107 -1.26 11.25 -16.92
C ASP A 107 -2.76 11.01 -17.17
N PHE A 108 -3.49 12.07 -17.50
CA PHE A 108 -4.91 12.05 -17.79
C PHE A 108 -5.18 12.57 -19.20
N ASP A 109 -5.93 11.80 -20.00
CA ASP A 109 -6.48 12.27 -21.27
C ASP A 109 -7.94 12.69 -21.05
N THR A 110 -8.18 14.00 -21.09
CA THR A 110 -9.47 14.64 -20.83
C THR A 110 -9.58 15.96 -21.58
N THR A 111 -10.82 16.37 -21.88
CA THR A 111 -11.12 17.70 -22.44
C THR A 111 -11.10 18.81 -21.38
N HIS A 112 -11.11 18.45 -20.09
CA HIS A 112 -11.07 19.41 -18.98
C HIS A 112 -9.65 19.92 -18.76
N THR A 113 -9.48 21.24 -18.67
CA THR A 113 -8.18 21.84 -18.31
C THR A 113 -8.11 22.01 -16.80
N PHE A 114 -7.19 21.30 -16.16
CA PHE A 114 -7.00 21.40 -14.72
C PHE A 114 -6.51 22.79 -14.30
N THR A 115 -7.19 23.36 -13.32
CA THR A 115 -6.85 24.64 -12.67
C THR A 115 -6.39 24.41 -11.22
N PRO A 116 -5.76 25.39 -10.57
CA PRO A 116 -5.41 25.28 -9.15
C PRO A 116 -6.62 24.96 -8.24
N ASP A 117 -7.81 25.48 -8.55
CA ASP A 117 -9.04 25.19 -7.79
C ASP A 117 -9.49 23.73 -7.92
N ASP A 118 -9.18 23.08 -9.05
CA ASP A 118 -9.45 21.65 -9.24
C ASP A 118 -8.55 20.80 -8.33
N LEU A 119 -7.32 21.27 -8.04
CA LEU A 119 -6.42 20.60 -7.13
C LEU A 119 -7.02 20.52 -5.71
N GLU A 120 -7.63 21.60 -5.22
CA GLU A 120 -8.30 21.60 -3.91
C GLU A 120 -9.46 20.60 -3.85
N LYS A 121 -10.28 20.55 -4.90
CA LYS A 121 -11.40 19.58 -4.99
C LYS A 121 -10.89 18.14 -5.02
N ILE A 122 -9.85 17.88 -5.81
CA ILE A 122 -9.22 16.55 -5.90
C ILE A 122 -8.63 16.15 -4.55
N GLN A 123 -7.97 17.07 -3.84
CA GLN A 123 -7.42 16.82 -2.51
C GLN A 123 -8.50 16.53 -1.46
N ASP A 124 -9.63 17.25 -1.49
CA ASP A 124 -10.76 16.99 -0.58
C ASP A 124 -11.37 15.59 -0.81
N VAL A 125 -11.54 15.18 -2.08
CA VAL A 125 -12.00 13.83 -2.41
C VAL A 125 -10.97 12.77 -2.05
N ASN A 126 -9.68 13.00 -2.33
CA ASN A 126 -8.60 12.10 -1.92
C ASN A 126 -8.55 11.92 -0.40
N GLY A 127 -8.74 12.99 0.37
CA GLY A 127 -8.82 12.93 1.83
C GLY A 127 -9.91 11.98 2.30
N LYS A 128 -11.10 12.07 1.70
CA LYS A 128 -12.23 11.17 1.97
C LYS A 128 -11.97 9.73 1.51
N ASP A 129 -11.29 9.54 0.38
CA ASP A 129 -10.95 8.21 -0.12
C ASP A 129 -9.86 7.53 0.71
N CYS A 130 -8.93 8.30 1.31
CA CYS A 130 -7.95 7.79 2.29
C CYS A 130 -8.58 7.39 3.63
N GLU A 131 -9.70 8.00 4.03
CA GLU A 131 -10.47 7.58 5.21
C GLU A 131 -11.25 6.28 4.98
N GLY A 132 -11.63 6.02 3.71
CA GLY A 132 -12.03 4.70 3.27
C GLY A 132 -10.83 3.76 3.30
N ARG A 133 -10.91 2.64 4.02
CA ARG A 133 -9.83 1.64 4.07
C ARG A 133 -9.71 0.88 2.75
N TYR A 134 -9.34 1.57 1.67
CA TYR A 134 -9.06 0.95 0.39
C TYR A 134 -7.59 0.53 0.39
N ALA A 135 -7.34 -0.73 0.78
CA ALA A 135 -6.09 -1.39 0.48
C ALA A 135 -6.08 -1.68 -1.04
N CYS A 136 -5.00 -1.29 -1.72
CA CYS A 136 -4.77 -1.60 -3.13
C CYS A 136 -3.76 -2.73 -3.23
#